data_AF-A0A8T1SHP0-F1
#
_entry.id   AF-A0A8T1SHP0-F1
#
_cell.length_a   1.000
_cell.length_b   1.000
_cell.length_c   1.000
_cell.angle_alpha   90.00
_cell.angle_beta   90.00
_cell.angle_gamma   90.00
#
_symmetry.space_group_name_H-M   'P 1'
#
loop_
_entity.id
_entity.type
_entity.pdbx_description
1 polymer ?
#
loop_
_entity_poly.entity_id
_entity_poly.type
_entity_poly.pdbx_seq_one_letter_code
_entity_poly.pdbx_strand_id
1 'polypeptide(L)'
;MGLLHLILLSTFLSVSMTSKSFHAMEGEALVVKCPQDSQNRTIKWYHTQTNQLIPAEEGGRIHSSGRFLWFLPTSKEDSGNYTCVTPYSNYTKQSIVSVMVYPHRPGICFPSRIRYPNDTGTLTSGRIVCPTIDNYKSATIAKWYKDCKPLQGPREKYLMRGSYLFINNPQKTDEGHYTCYFTYTQSGNVYNVSATRPFIVKEKVSSPIPPHIQYPTDNAVIQVEFGSPVNISCRALLGIGKQNIAVITWEVNDIKAEDLDTSRFCEDRQFFMGRDREYYGESILNIKEVKEEDLLSNFTCIALNEIEHETLMVTLQLKVPSKAGENHSTYTTIGILVLLVIIALLLILYQFFQIDIVLLCWGIFKPYKTQDDGKIYDAYVIYPKKRTNEANFVEYFVHQILPDVLENKHGYKLCIYGRDMLPGEDAASAFEMRLQKSRRLIIILTPQLIQCEEFGYEHQIALYSVLIQNNIKVILLEMETIGNYEGLQESLRHIIKQQGTIKWKEKHKECPHASNSKFWKHVRYHMPVRHKPSQLNHAV
;
A
#
# COMPACT_ATOMS: atom_id res chain seq x y z
N MET A 1 74.90 -23.05 16.14
CA MET A 1 73.45 -22.80 16.08
C MET A 1 72.93 -22.87 17.50
N GLY A 2 72.46 -21.84 18.18
CA GLY A 2 72.02 -20.50 17.80
C GLY A 2 70.84 -20.13 18.71
N LEU A 3 70.84 -18.89 19.21
CA LEU A 3 69.77 -18.17 19.92
C LEU A 3 69.51 -18.50 21.41
N LEU A 4 70.22 -17.76 22.29
CA LEU A 4 69.66 -17.25 23.54
C LEU A 4 69.05 -15.87 23.25
N HIS A 5 67.75 -15.70 23.45
CA HIS A 5 67.05 -14.42 23.27
C HIS A 5 67.42 -13.45 24.40
N LEU A 6 68.26 -12.46 24.08
CA LEU A 6 68.41 -11.22 24.86
C LEU A 6 67.28 -10.26 24.48
N ILE A 7 66.31 -10.08 25.38
CA ILE A 7 65.32 -9.01 25.30
C ILE A 7 66.00 -7.73 25.80
N LEU A 8 66.44 -6.88 24.87
CA LEU A 8 66.84 -5.51 25.13
C LEU A 8 65.59 -4.67 25.45
N LEU A 9 65.38 -4.40 26.75
CA LEU A 9 64.51 -3.32 27.22
C LEU A 9 65.15 -1.98 26.81
N SER A 10 64.88 -1.54 25.58
CA SER A 10 65.06 -0.14 25.20
C SER A 10 63.88 0.64 25.75
N THR A 11 64.08 1.24 26.93
CA THR A 11 63.22 2.32 27.42
C THR A 11 63.46 3.55 26.55
N PHE A 12 62.85 3.57 25.37
CA PHE A 12 62.59 4.82 24.66
C PHE A 12 61.64 5.64 25.54
N LEU A 13 62.22 6.50 26.38
CA LEU A 13 61.55 7.70 26.86
C LEU A 13 61.12 8.48 25.62
N SER A 14 59.92 8.20 25.13
CA SER A 14 59.23 9.06 24.18
C SER A 14 58.95 10.37 24.92
N VAL A 15 59.91 11.29 24.84
CA VAL A 15 59.65 12.69 25.18
C VAL A 15 58.59 13.14 24.19
N SER A 16 57.33 13.17 24.65
CA SER A 16 56.22 13.76 23.91
C SER A 16 56.55 15.23 23.65
N MET A 17 57.14 15.49 22.48
CA MET A 17 57.41 16.83 21.98
C MET A 17 56.10 17.44 21.53
N THR A 18 55.49 18.24 22.41
CA THR A 18 54.36 19.10 22.06
C THR A 18 54.87 20.27 21.22
N SER A 19 54.95 20.08 19.90
CA SER A 19 55.29 21.16 18.97
C SER A 19 54.04 21.99 18.64
N LYS A 20 54.03 23.28 19.03
CA LYS A 20 53.04 24.26 18.57
C LYS A 20 53.64 25.13 17.49
N SER A 21 52.84 25.48 16.47
CA SER A 21 53.24 26.40 15.41
C SER A 21 52.46 27.71 15.51
N PHE A 22 53.14 28.84 15.34
CA PHE A 22 52.59 30.18 15.34
C PHE A 22 52.92 30.83 13.99
N HIS A 23 51.92 31.46 13.40
CA HIS A 23 52.01 32.04 12.07
C HIS A 23 51.67 33.53 12.17
N ALA A 24 52.47 34.39 11.54
CA ALA A 24 52.28 35.84 11.55
C ALA A 24 52.59 36.46 10.19
N MET A 25 52.08 37.65 9.96
CA MET A 25 52.44 38.47 8.80
C MET A 25 53.67 39.33 9.13
N GLU A 26 54.55 39.49 8.16
CA GLU A 26 55.74 40.36 8.27
C GLU A 26 55.33 41.81 8.56
N GLY A 27 56.07 42.47 9.47
CA GLY A 27 55.79 43.84 9.90
C GLY A 27 54.75 43.95 11.03
N GLU A 28 54.13 42.85 11.45
CA GLU A 28 53.19 42.82 12.57
C GLU A 28 53.87 42.35 13.87
N ALA A 29 53.26 42.70 15.01
CA ALA A 29 53.69 42.20 16.31
C ALA A 29 53.18 40.77 16.55
N LEU A 30 54.08 39.88 16.96
CA LEU A 30 53.74 38.51 17.31
C LEU A 30 54.14 38.23 18.77
N VAL A 31 53.21 37.64 19.52
CA VAL A 31 53.49 37.07 20.84
C VAL A 31 53.28 35.56 20.81
N VAL A 32 54.31 34.84 21.23
CA VAL A 32 54.35 33.38 21.27
C VAL A 32 54.33 32.92 22.71
N LYS A 33 53.37 32.08 23.07
CA LYS A 33 53.25 31.52 24.42
C LYS A 33 53.93 30.14 24.49
N CYS A 34 54.79 29.93 25.49
CA CYS A 34 55.36 28.61 25.74
C CYS A 34 54.23 27.58 25.97
N PRO A 35 54.24 26.40 25.31
CA PRO A 35 53.17 25.41 25.42
C PRO A 35 53.01 24.84 26.84
N GLN A 36 54.08 24.84 27.64
CA GLN A 36 54.08 24.30 28.99
C GLN A 36 53.35 25.22 29.96
N ASP A 37 52.44 24.64 30.75
CA ASP A 37 51.83 25.36 31.85
C ASP A 37 52.82 25.43 33.01
N SER A 38 53.38 26.62 33.20
CA SER A 38 54.42 26.87 34.20
C SER A 38 54.12 28.21 34.86
N GLN A 39 53.01 28.25 35.58
CA GLN A 39 52.68 29.38 36.45
C GLN A 39 53.84 29.59 37.44
N ASN A 40 54.30 30.84 37.55
CA ASN A 40 55.30 31.33 38.50
C ASN A 40 56.73 30.77 38.36
N ARG A 41 57.15 30.32 37.17
CA ARG A 41 58.54 29.90 36.91
C ARG A 41 59.20 30.75 35.82
N THR A 42 60.49 31.02 35.97
CA THR A 42 61.28 31.74 34.96
C THR A 42 61.55 30.83 33.76
N ILE A 43 61.00 31.19 32.60
CA ILE A 43 61.19 30.47 31.35
C ILE A 43 62.31 31.15 30.57
N LYS A 44 63.22 30.34 30.02
CA LYS A 44 64.28 30.82 29.12
C LYS A 44 63.96 30.40 27.70
N TRP A 45 64.16 31.31 26.75
CA TRP A 45 63.93 31.05 25.34
C TRP A 45 65.26 30.99 24.58
N TYR A 46 65.37 30.02 23.69
CA TYR A 46 66.53 29.82 22.84
C TYR A 46 66.11 29.71 21.39
N HIS A 47 66.91 30.26 20.48
CA HIS A 47 66.78 29.92 19.06
C HIS A 47 67.30 28.48 18.86
N THR A 48 66.47 27.57 18.35
CA THR A 48 66.77 26.12 18.38
C THR A 48 68.00 25.76 17.55
N GLN A 49 68.24 26.43 16.42
CA GLN A 49 69.36 26.09 15.52
C GLN A 49 70.70 26.62 16.01
N THR A 50 70.72 27.85 16.54
CA THR A 50 71.96 28.50 17.01
C THR A 50 72.22 28.28 18.50
N ASN A 51 71.25 27.71 19.21
CA ASN A 51 71.22 27.57 20.67
C ASN A 51 71.48 28.89 21.42
N GLN A 52 71.17 30.02 20.78
CA GLN A 52 71.39 31.36 21.32
C GLN A 52 70.25 31.73 22.28
N LEU A 53 70.60 32.17 23.49
CA LEU A 53 69.65 32.68 24.47
C LEU A 53 69.02 33.98 23.95
N ILE A 54 67.69 34.07 24.02
CA ILE A 54 66.94 35.28 23.70
C ILE A 54 66.90 36.16 24.96
N PRO A 55 67.31 37.44 24.89
CA PRO A 55 67.32 38.34 26.04
C PRO A 55 65.96 38.47 26.71
N ALA A 56 65.96 38.67 28.03
CA ALA A 56 64.75 38.94 28.81
C ALA A 56 64.45 40.45 28.95
N GLU A 57 65.21 41.29 28.26
CA GLU A 57 65.13 42.75 28.36
C GLU A 57 64.02 43.30 27.46
N GLU A 58 63.07 44.01 28.07
CA GLU A 58 62.02 44.74 27.35
C GLU A 58 62.64 45.93 26.61
N GLY A 59 62.76 45.81 25.28
CA GLY A 59 63.35 46.85 24.42
C GLY A 59 63.97 46.32 23.13
N GLY A 60 64.36 45.04 23.11
CA GLY A 60 64.81 44.37 21.89
C GLY A 60 63.65 44.05 20.93
N ARG A 61 63.92 44.07 19.61
CA ARG A 61 62.96 43.65 18.57
C ARG A 61 62.44 42.23 18.81
N ILE A 62 63.34 41.33 19.25
CA ILE A 62 62.99 39.98 19.73
C ILE A 62 63.45 39.87 21.17
N HIS A 63 62.52 39.61 22.08
CA HIS A 63 62.83 39.46 23.50
C HIS A 63 61.85 38.50 24.19
N SER A 64 62.25 37.99 25.34
CA SER A 64 61.40 37.16 26.19
C SER A 64 60.89 37.95 27.39
N SER A 65 59.61 37.79 27.74
CA SER A 65 59.03 38.40 28.95
C SER A 65 58.06 37.40 29.59
N GLY A 66 58.38 36.97 30.81
CA GLY A 66 57.67 35.88 31.50
C GLY A 66 57.65 34.58 30.69
N ARG A 67 56.44 34.11 30.31
CA ARG A 67 56.25 32.90 29.49
C ARG A 67 56.13 33.15 28.00
N PHE A 68 56.31 34.41 27.59
CA PHE A 68 56.06 34.87 26.24
C PHE A 68 57.36 35.23 25.54
N LEU A 69 57.41 34.93 24.25
CA LEU A 69 58.43 35.40 23.32
C LEU A 69 57.78 36.43 22.39
N TRP A 70 58.37 37.62 22.33
CA TRP A 70 57.85 38.78 21.62
C TRP A 70 58.68 39.09 20.37
N PHE A 71 57.98 39.46 19.30
CA PHE A 71 58.56 39.95 18.04
C PHE A 71 57.89 41.28 17.68
N LEU A 72 58.65 42.37 17.69
CA LEU A 72 58.14 43.74 17.61
C LEU A 72 59.00 44.61 16.68
N PRO A 73 58.79 44.58 15.35
CA PRO A 73 57.90 43.67 14.61
C PRO A 73 58.62 42.39 14.14
N THR A 74 57.83 41.50 13.54
CA THR A 74 58.32 40.30 12.84
C THR A 74 58.99 40.64 11.50
N SER A 75 60.04 39.89 11.19
CA SER A 75 60.74 39.83 9.90
C SER A 75 60.63 38.42 9.31
N LYS A 76 60.64 38.27 7.98
CA LYS A 76 60.68 36.95 7.34
C LYS A 76 61.83 36.07 7.86
N GLU A 77 62.97 36.67 8.19
CA GLU A 77 64.17 36.01 8.71
C GLU A 77 63.98 35.40 10.10
N ASP A 78 62.95 35.83 10.84
CA ASP A 78 62.62 35.29 12.16
C ASP A 78 61.90 33.93 12.07
N SER A 79 61.66 33.40 10.87
CA SER A 79 61.04 32.10 10.68
C SER A 79 61.98 30.98 11.12
N GLY A 80 61.58 30.20 12.10
CA GLY A 80 62.44 29.19 12.70
C GLY A 80 61.81 28.49 13.89
N ASN A 81 62.62 27.64 14.51
CA ASN A 81 62.23 26.94 15.74
C ASN A 81 62.84 27.65 16.95
N TYR A 82 62.02 27.78 17.99
CA TYR A 82 62.36 28.41 19.25
C TYR A 82 62.07 27.43 20.38
N THR A 83 63.04 27.19 21.24
CA THR A 83 62.90 26.28 22.37
C THR A 83 62.65 27.08 23.64
N CYS A 84 61.49 26.87 24.29
CA CYS A 84 61.29 27.32 25.66
C CYS A 84 61.73 26.24 26.64
N VAL A 85 62.53 26.65 27.62
CA VAL A 85 63.11 25.78 28.65
C VAL A 85 62.57 26.23 30.01
N THR A 86 61.89 25.31 30.68
CA THR A 86 61.36 25.52 32.03
C THR A 86 62.14 24.66 33.03
N PRO A 87 62.79 25.27 34.04
CA PRO A 87 63.45 24.53 35.10
C PRO A 87 62.44 23.99 36.12
N TYR A 88 62.48 22.67 36.35
CA TYR A 88 61.84 21.99 37.49
C TYR A 88 62.89 21.64 38.53
N SER A 89 62.46 21.35 39.76
CA SER A 89 63.39 21.12 40.88
C SER A 89 64.38 19.98 40.60
N ASN A 90 63.95 18.97 39.83
CA ASN A 90 64.72 17.73 39.61
C ASN A 90 65.05 17.46 38.13
N TYR A 91 64.55 18.28 37.19
CA TYR A 91 64.78 18.11 35.75
C TYR A 91 64.46 19.39 34.99
N THR A 92 64.82 19.47 33.70
CA THR A 92 64.40 20.56 32.82
C THR A 92 63.40 20.03 31.80
N LYS A 93 62.34 20.80 31.54
CA LYS A 93 61.39 20.49 30.47
C LYS A 93 61.60 21.47 29.33
N GLN A 94 61.70 20.93 28.12
CA GLN A 94 61.88 21.72 26.92
C GLN A 94 60.66 21.56 26.01
N SER A 95 60.30 22.62 25.31
CA SER A 95 59.25 22.55 24.28
C SER A 95 59.64 23.40 23.10
N ILE A 96 59.52 22.82 21.92
CA ILE A 96 59.87 23.48 20.67
C ILE A 96 58.62 24.13 20.09
N VAL A 97 58.76 25.39 19.72
CA VAL A 97 57.73 26.19 19.09
C VAL A 97 58.23 26.61 17.71
N SER A 98 57.43 26.36 16.68
CA SER A 98 57.73 26.76 15.31
C SER A 98 57.09 28.11 15.01
N VAL A 99 57.87 29.08 14.54
CA VAL A 99 57.40 30.40 14.12
C VAL A 99 57.57 30.52 12.63
N MET A 100 56.49 30.89 11.93
CA MET A 100 56.46 31.06 10.48
C MET A 100 55.96 32.47 10.14
N VAL A 101 56.82 33.29 9.54
CA VAL A 101 56.49 34.67 9.15
C VAL A 101 56.26 34.73 7.63
N TYR A 102 55.12 35.27 7.23
CA TYR A 102 54.69 35.36 5.84
C TYR A 102 54.82 36.79 5.32
N PRO A 103 55.42 37.00 4.13
CA PRO A 103 55.52 38.33 3.56
C PRO A 103 54.16 38.84 3.11
N HIS A 104 53.94 40.16 3.19
CA HIS A 104 52.73 40.78 2.69
C HIS A 104 52.72 40.76 1.15
N ARG A 105 51.66 40.22 0.54
CA ARG A 105 51.49 40.16 -0.91
C ARG A 105 50.11 40.68 -1.31
N PRO A 106 49.96 41.34 -2.47
CA PRO A 106 48.64 41.75 -2.96
C PRO A 106 47.66 40.57 -2.99
N GLY A 107 46.50 40.73 -2.36
CA GLY A 107 45.46 39.70 -2.26
C GLY A 107 45.65 38.67 -1.13
N ILE A 108 46.75 38.72 -0.37
CA ILE A 108 47.00 37.83 0.77
C ILE A 108 47.15 38.67 2.04
N CYS A 109 46.12 38.66 2.89
CA CYS A 109 46.08 39.41 4.15
C CYS A 109 46.23 38.52 5.40
N PHE A 110 46.36 37.21 5.22
CA PHE A 110 46.56 36.26 6.32
C PHE A 110 47.42 35.06 5.88
N PRO A 111 48.06 34.34 6.82
CA PRO A 111 48.85 33.15 6.51
C PRO A 111 48.03 32.05 5.82
N SER A 112 48.60 31.37 4.82
CA SER A 112 47.92 30.30 4.07
C SER A 112 47.46 29.11 4.94
N ARG A 113 48.05 28.92 6.12
CA ARG A 113 47.59 27.96 7.12
C ARG A 113 47.01 28.69 8.32
N ILE A 114 45.70 28.70 8.43
CA ILE A 114 44.99 29.20 9.61
C ILE A 114 44.94 28.07 10.63
N ARG A 115 45.60 28.26 11.79
CA ARG A 115 45.66 27.25 12.87
C ARG A 115 44.54 27.38 13.90
N TYR A 116 43.81 28.47 13.89
CA TYR A 116 42.73 28.68 14.84
C TYR A 116 41.50 27.87 14.43
N PRO A 117 40.83 27.19 15.39
CA PRO A 117 39.61 26.45 15.12
C PRO A 117 38.53 27.40 14.60
N ASN A 118 37.64 26.86 13.76
CA ASN A 118 36.52 27.61 13.24
C ASN A 118 35.53 28.02 14.34
N ASP A 119 34.98 29.21 14.24
CA ASP A 119 33.77 29.58 14.99
C ASP A 119 32.54 29.21 14.15
N THR A 120 31.44 28.87 14.83
CA THR A 120 30.21 28.46 14.16
C THR A 120 29.05 29.31 14.62
N GLY A 121 28.20 29.74 13.68
CA GLY A 121 26.95 30.44 13.95
C GLY A 121 25.73 29.57 13.66
N THR A 122 24.62 29.85 14.33
CA THR A 122 23.29 29.34 13.97
C THR A 122 22.61 30.31 13.02
N LEU A 123 21.47 29.94 12.41
CA LEU A 123 20.68 30.86 11.58
C LEU A 123 20.16 32.12 12.33
N THR A 124 20.30 32.19 13.65
CA THR A 124 19.86 33.34 14.46
C THR A 124 21.04 34.19 14.95
N SER A 125 22.17 33.59 15.30
CA SER A 125 23.32 34.32 15.83
C SER A 125 24.64 33.61 15.55
N GLY A 126 25.64 34.39 15.15
CA GLY A 126 27.04 34.00 15.06
C GLY A 126 27.90 34.85 15.99
N ARG A 127 28.94 34.25 16.56
CA ARG A 127 29.94 34.95 17.36
C ARG A 127 31.33 34.51 16.94
N ILE A 128 32.16 35.46 16.51
CA ILE A 128 33.54 35.24 16.11
C ILE A 128 34.46 35.87 17.16
N VAL A 129 35.40 35.09 17.69
CA VAL A 129 36.39 35.55 18.67
C VAL A 129 37.67 35.94 17.96
N CYS A 130 38.18 37.15 18.22
CA CYS A 130 39.50 37.58 17.73
C CYS A 130 40.60 36.73 18.40
N PRO A 131 41.36 35.93 17.65
CA PRO A 131 42.35 35.05 18.28
C PRO A 131 43.49 35.84 18.93
N THR A 132 44.01 35.33 20.04
CA THR A 132 45.23 35.78 20.72
C THR A 132 45.27 37.21 21.27
N ILE A 133 44.24 38.02 21.06
CA ILE A 133 44.15 39.39 21.57
C ILE A 133 44.39 39.48 23.09
N ASP A 134 43.92 38.51 23.85
CA ASP A 134 44.08 38.47 25.31
C ASP A 134 45.54 38.32 25.76
N ASN A 135 46.45 37.91 24.88
CA ASN A 135 47.89 37.87 25.17
C ASN A 135 48.53 39.27 25.12
N TYR A 136 47.85 40.24 24.52
CA TYR A 136 48.33 41.62 24.36
C TYR A 136 47.60 42.50 25.36
N LYS A 137 48.29 42.90 26.43
CA LYS A 137 47.72 43.83 27.42
C LYS A 137 47.38 45.16 26.74
N SER A 138 46.20 45.70 27.05
CA SER A 138 45.72 46.97 26.48
C SER A 138 45.56 46.98 24.95
N ALA A 139 45.38 45.81 24.32
CA ALA A 139 45.05 45.74 22.90
C ALA A 139 43.62 46.23 22.63
N THR A 140 43.46 46.96 21.52
CA THR A 140 42.15 47.47 21.08
C THR A 140 41.89 47.03 19.65
N ILE A 141 40.74 46.39 19.40
CA ILE A 141 40.32 46.05 18.04
C ILE A 141 40.04 47.33 17.27
N ALA A 142 40.75 47.49 16.15
CA ALA A 142 40.55 48.61 15.25
C ALA A 142 39.50 48.27 14.18
N LYS A 143 39.63 47.12 13.52
CA LYS A 143 38.82 46.76 12.33
C LYS A 143 38.65 45.25 12.19
N TRP A 144 37.60 44.85 11.46
CA TRP A 144 37.42 43.50 10.96
C TRP A 144 37.44 43.49 9.44
N TYR A 145 37.97 42.41 8.87
CA TYR A 145 37.97 42.12 7.45
C TYR A 145 37.34 40.75 7.22
N LYS A 146 36.70 40.58 6.07
CA LYS A 146 36.22 39.31 5.56
C LYS A 146 36.87 39.03 4.23
N ASP A 147 37.56 37.89 4.12
CA ASP A 147 38.25 37.45 2.90
C ASP A 147 39.12 38.55 2.28
N CYS A 148 39.92 39.20 3.14
CA CYS A 148 40.82 40.32 2.79
C CYS A 148 40.15 41.62 2.30
N LYS A 149 38.84 41.76 2.48
CA LYS A 149 38.11 43.01 2.22
C LYS A 149 37.60 43.60 3.54
N PRO A 150 37.58 44.94 3.70
CA PRO A 150 36.98 45.56 4.87
C PRO A 150 35.56 45.04 5.09
N LEU A 151 35.20 44.72 6.33
CA LEU A 151 33.86 44.23 6.63
C LEU A 151 32.84 45.33 6.32
N GLN A 152 31.97 45.07 5.34
CA GLN A 152 30.91 45.98 4.90
C GLN A 152 29.56 45.45 5.35
N GLY A 153 28.77 46.28 6.01
CA GLY A 153 27.40 45.95 6.37
C GLY A 153 26.84 46.84 7.48
N PRO A 154 25.52 46.78 7.71
CA PRO A 154 24.86 47.55 8.74
C PRO A 154 25.26 47.10 10.15
N ARG A 155 25.21 48.02 11.13
CA ARG A 155 25.58 47.71 12.53
C ARG A 155 24.62 46.71 13.19
N GLU A 156 23.39 46.63 12.69
CA GLU A 156 22.37 45.66 13.07
C GLU A 156 22.76 44.23 12.65
N LYS A 157 23.54 44.10 11.57
CA LYS A 157 24.05 42.82 11.07
C LYS A 157 25.37 42.43 11.73
N TYR A 158 26.33 43.35 11.75
CA TYR A 158 27.68 43.13 12.27
C TYR A 158 27.94 44.05 13.47
N LEU A 159 27.96 43.48 14.68
CA LEU A 159 28.18 44.21 15.92
C LEU A 159 29.54 43.86 16.52
N MET A 160 30.44 44.83 16.58
CA MET A 160 31.74 44.70 17.23
C MET A 160 31.61 45.03 18.72
N ARG A 161 32.04 44.11 19.60
CA ARG A 161 32.02 44.33 21.05
C ARG A 161 33.19 43.62 21.73
N GLY A 162 34.10 44.39 22.32
CA GLY A 162 35.31 43.85 22.95
C GLY A 162 36.17 43.07 21.95
N SER A 163 36.52 41.83 22.28
CA SER A 163 37.27 40.91 21.42
C SER A 163 36.41 40.12 20.43
N TYR A 164 35.11 40.44 20.31
CA TYR A 164 34.13 39.66 19.56
C TYR A 164 33.50 40.44 18.41
N LEU A 165 33.20 39.72 17.33
CA LEU A 165 32.29 40.14 16.28
C LEU A 165 31.02 39.29 16.34
N PHE A 166 29.88 39.93 16.56
CA PHE A 166 28.56 39.29 16.54
C PHE A 166 27.93 39.48 15.16
N ILE A 167 27.38 38.40 14.61
CA ILE A 167 26.68 38.37 13.34
C ILE A 167 25.23 37.98 13.60
N ASN A 168 24.30 38.89 13.36
CA ASN A 168 22.87 38.61 13.51
C ASN A 168 22.32 37.92 12.26
N ASN A 169 21.48 36.90 12.46
CA ASN A 169 20.84 36.12 11.40
C ASN A 169 21.82 35.74 10.26
N PRO A 170 22.94 35.05 10.56
CA PRO A 170 23.96 34.77 9.56
C PRO A 170 23.41 33.86 8.46
N GLN A 171 23.80 34.15 7.22
CA GLN A 171 23.44 33.44 6.01
C GLN A 171 24.65 32.68 5.47
N LYS A 172 24.45 31.76 4.52
CA LYS A 172 25.56 31.03 3.88
C LYS A 172 26.57 31.96 3.21
N THR A 173 26.13 33.12 2.74
CA THR A 173 27.00 34.19 2.21
C THR A 173 27.87 34.86 3.26
N ASP A 174 27.58 34.72 4.56
CA ASP A 174 28.38 35.22 5.66
C ASP A 174 29.55 34.30 6.01
N GLU A 175 29.61 33.08 5.47
CA GLU A 175 30.77 32.20 5.63
C GLU A 175 32.02 32.81 4.99
N GLY A 176 33.18 32.52 5.56
CA GLY A 176 34.47 33.02 5.06
C GLY A 176 35.53 33.13 6.15
N HIS A 177 36.62 33.80 5.81
CA HIS A 177 37.75 34.03 6.70
C HIS A 177 37.66 35.43 7.29
N TYR A 178 37.47 35.49 8.60
CA TYR A 178 37.35 36.75 9.33
C TYR A 178 38.68 37.09 10.00
N THR A 179 39.23 38.23 9.62
CA THR A 179 40.49 38.76 10.16
C THR A 179 40.18 39.93 11.09
N CYS A 180 40.47 39.78 12.38
CA CYS A 180 40.50 40.92 13.29
C CYS A 180 41.84 41.63 13.17
N TYR A 181 41.79 42.96 13.13
CA TYR A 181 42.94 43.84 13.09
C TYR A 181 42.92 44.70 14.34
N PHE A 182 43.95 44.58 15.18
CA PHE A 182 44.04 45.27 16.46
C PHE A 182 45.42 45.86 16.68
N THR A 183 45.47 46.91 17.50
CA THR A 183 46.71 47.61 17.82
C THR A 183 47.15 47.28 19.24
N TYR A 184 48.44 47.02 19.40
CA TYR A 184 49.10 46.81 20.68
C TYR A 184 50.12 47.92 20.92
N THR A 185 50.12 48.52 22.11
CA THR A 185 51.05 49.59 22.46
C THR A 185 52.02 49.12 23.54
N GLN A 186 53.32 49.22 23.26
CA GLN A 186 54.39 48.93 24.22
C GLN A 186 55.44 50.03 24.20
N SER A 187 55.74 50.59 25.37
CA SER A 187 56.75 51.65 25.56
C SER A 187 56.59 52.83 24.59
N GLY A 188 55.34 53.23 24.31
CA GLY A 188 55.00 54.33 23.39
C GLY A 188 54.94 53.96 21.91
N ASN A 189 55.40 52.78 21.52
CA ASN A 189 55.33 52.30 20.13
C ASN A 189 54.03 51.54 19.88
N VAL A 190 53.37 51.83 18.75
CA VAL A 190 52.13 51.16 18.33
C VAL A 190 52.46 50.11 17.28
N TYR A 191 52.10 48.87 17.56
CA TYR A 191 52.28 47.74 16.66
C TYR A 191 50.93 47.19 16.20
N ASN A 192 50.88 46.81 14.93
CA ASN A 192 49.70 46.19 14.34
C ASN A 192 49.75 44.67 14.53
N VAL A 193 48.59 44.07 14.75
CA VAL A 193 48.42 42.62 14.84
C VAL A 193 47.17 42.22 14.08
N SER A 194 47.30 41.19 13.24
CA SER A 194 46.18 40.54 12.59
C SER A 194 46.04 39.09 13.05
N ALA A 195 44.81 38.64 13.21
CA ALA A 195 44.52 37.24 13.46
C ALA A 195 43.26 36.82 12.70
N THR A 196 43.33 35.67 12.02
CA THR A 196 42.26 35.21 11.13
C THR A 196 41.67 33.91 11.61
N ARG A 197 40.34 33.79 11.56
CA ARG A 197 39.60 32.58 11.90
C ARG A 197 38.52 32.29 10.85
N PRO A 198 38.28 31.01 10.48
CA PRO A 198 37.15 30.65 9.63
C PRO A 198 35.84 30.74 10.41
N PHE A 199 34.79 31.21 9.75
CA PHE A 199 33.42 31.19 10.28
C PHE A 199 32.51 30.38 9.37
N ILE A 200 31.72 29.48 9.97
CA ILE A 200 30.81 28.58 9.26
C ILE A 200 29.40 28.74 9.84
N VAL A 201 28.40 28.80 8.97
CA VAL A 201 26.99 28.87 9.36
C VAL A 201 26.44 27.45 9.38
N LYS A 202 26.09 26.98 10.58
CA LYS A 202 25.37 25.72 10.71
C LYS A 202 23.93 25.97 10.29
N GLU A 203 23.47 25.23 9.28
CA GLU A 203 22.05 25.15 8.97
C GLU A 203 21.29 24.68 10.21
N LYS A 204 20.04 25.14 10.37
CA LYS A 204 19.16 24.66 11.44
C LYS A 204 18.77 23.22 11.09
N VAL A 205 19.61 22.27 11.50
CA VAL A 205 19.45 20.84 11.16
C VAL A 205 18.23 20.26 11.85
N SER A 206 17.86 20.81 13.01
CA SER A 206 16.70 20.44 13.80
C SER A 206 15.86 21.65 14.20
N SER A 207 14.55 21.51 14.08
CA SER A 207 13.56 22.41 14.66
C SER A 207 12.65 21.57 15.56
N PRO A 208 12.60 21.88 16.86
CA PRO A 208 11.66 21.22 17.75
C PRO A 208 10.24 21.72 17.44
N ILE A 209 9.30 20.79 17.35
CA ILE A 209 7.84 20.98 17.22
C ILE A 209 7.23 20.11 18.31
N PRO A 210 6.15 20.52 19.02
CA PRO A 210 5.40 19.65 19.94
C PRO A 210 5.38 18.18 19.53
N PRO A 211 5.77 17.24 20.42
CA PRO A 211 5.69 15.83 20.09
C PRO A 211 4.23 15.44 19.85
N HIS A 212 4.00 14.50 18.94
CA HIS A 212 2.66 14.02 18.62
C HIS A 212 2.64 12.49 18.48
N ILE A 213 1.96 11.79 19.40
CA ILE A 213 1.76 10.34 19.40
C ILE A 213 0.73 9.99 18.31
N GLN A 214 1.20 9.30 17.28
CA GLN A 214 0.38 8.86 16.15
C GLN A 214 -0.23 7.47 16.38
N TYR A 215 0.45 6.66 17.17
CA TYR A 215 0.03 5.31 17.53
C TYR A 215 0.48 5.01 18.96
N PRO A 216 -0.34 4.37 19.81
CA PRO A 216 -1.73 3.99 19.56
C PRO A 216 -2.66 5.22 19.48
N THR A 217 -3.94 5.01 19.15
CA THR A 217 -4.95 6.08 19.18
C THR A 217 -5.47 6.31 20.61
N ASP A 218 -6.04 7.47 20.89
CA ASP A 218 -6.72 7.75 22.17
C ASP A 218 -7.71 6.64 22.55
N ASN A 219 -7.65 6.21 23.81
CA ASN A 219 -8.44 5.11 24.37
C ASN A 219 -8.22 3.75 23.68
N ALA A 220 -7.02 3.50 23.15
CA ALA A 220 -6.69 2.20 22.59
C ALA A 220 -6.82 1.07 23.63
N VAL A 221 -7.45 -0.01 23.18
CA VAL A 221 -7.61 -1.26 23.93
C VAL A 221 -6.85 -2.35 23.20
N ILE A 222 -5.90 -2.98 23.88
CA ILE A 222 -5.13 -4.10 23.32
C ILE A 222 -5.66 -5.40 23.88
N GLN A 223 -6.02 -6.32 22.99
CA GLN A 223 -6.52 -7.64 23.36
C GLN A 223 -5.36 -8.59 23.66
N VAL A 224 -5.41 -9.23 24.84
CA VAL A 224 -4.35 -10.12 25.34
C VAL A 224 -4.89 -11.47 25.81
N GLU A 225 -4.04 -12.49 25.76
CA GLU A 225 -4.32 -13.82 26.30
C GLU A 225 -3.35 -14.10 27.47
N PHE A 226 -3.84 -14.72 28.55
CA PHE A 226 -2.99 -15.05 29.69
C PHE A 226 -1.84 -15.99 29.30
N GLY A 227 -0.67 -15.74 29.87
CA GLY A 227 0.53 -16.55 29.62
C GLY A 227 1.13 -16.36 28.22
N SER A 228 0.50 -15.57 27.35
CA SER A 228 1.00 -15.28 26.00
C SER A 228 1.85 -14.02 25.98
N PRO A 229 2.84 -13.92 25.06
CA PRO A 229 3.59 -12.68 24.88
C PRO A 229 2.77 -11.65 24.10
N VAL A 230 2.85 -10.37 24.49
CA VAL A 230 2.22 -9.25 23.78
C VAL A 230 3.24 -8.15 23.48
N ASN A 231 3.12 -7.53 22.30
CA ASN A 231 3.90 -6.37 21.90
C ASN A 231 2.99 -5.14 21.80
N ILE A 232 3.32 -4.10 22.56
CA ILE A 232 2.60 -2.84 22.60
C ILE A 232 3.49 -1.80 21.91
N SER A 233 3.10 -1.35 20.73
CA SER A 233 3.86 -0.35 19.97
C SER A 233 3.35 1.06 20.27
N CYS A 234 4.26 2.01 20.39
CA CYS A 234 3.99 3.43 20.41
C CYS A 234 4.87 4.13 19.39
N ARG A 235 4.28 5.00 18.57
CA ARG A 235 4.97 5.79 17.55
C ARG A 235 4.58 7.25 17.69
N ALA A 236 5.57 8.12 17.74
CA ALA A 236 5.38 9.56 17.86
C ALA A 236 6.27 10.35 16.90
N LEU A 237 5.74 11.46 16.39
CA LEU A 237 6.52 12.52 15.77
C LEU A 237 7.20 13.33 16.88
N LEU A 238 8.52 13.50 16.83
CA LEU A 238 9.30 14.17 17.89
C LEU A 238 9.83 15.55 17.45
N GLY A 239 9.76 15.88 16.16
CA GLY A 239 10.13 17.18 15.60
C GLY A 239 10.59 17.10 14.15
N ILE A 240 11.22 18.17 13.64
CA ILE A 240 11.83 18.21 12.30
C ILE A 240 13.35 18.13 12.44
N GLY A 241 13.97 17.15 11.80
CA GLY A 241 15.39 16.84 11.89
C GLY A 241 15.76 16.18 13.23
N LYS A 242 17.00 15.69 13.32
CA LYS A 242 17.47 14.98 14.51
C LYS A 242 17.50 15.92 15.73
N GLN A 243 16.62 15.69 16.70
CA GLN A 243 16.53 16.50 17.92
C GLN A 243 17.69 16.21 18.87
N ASN A 244 18.10 17.19 19.71
CA ASN A 244 19.10 16.91 20.75
C ASN A 244 18.46 16.19 21.94
N ILE A 245 17.22 16.56 22.29
CA ILE A 245 16.38 15.85 23.27
C ILE A 245 15.18 15.26 22.53
N ALA A 246 15.13 13.93 22.47
CA ALA A 246 14.03 13.16 21.91
C ALA A 246 13.94 11.85 22.69
N VAL A 247 12.81 11.65 23.36
CA VAL A 247 12.54 10.46 24.17
C VAL A 247 11.20 9.90 23.74
N ILE A 248 11.17 8.59 23.53
CA ILE A 248 9.93 7.81 23.44
C ILE A 248 10.12 6.59 24.32
N THR A 249 9.22 6.39 25.28
CA THR A 249 9.34 5.33 26.28
C THR A 249 7.97 4.89 26.78
N TRP A 250 7.93 3.70 27.36
CA TRP A 250 6.80 3.19 28.14
C TRP A 250 7.00 3.36 29.64
N GLU A 251 5.91 3.65 30.33
CA GLU A 251 5.76 3.56 31.79
C GLU A 251 4.63 2.57 32.12
N VAL A 252 4.85 1.73 33.14
CA VAL A 252 3.86 0.78 33.67
C VAL A 252 3.64 1.14 35.14
N ASN A 253 2.44 1.62 35.47
CA ASN A 253 2.11 2.13 36.81
C ASN A 253 3.13 3.19 37.31
N ASP A 254 3.44 4.16 36.45
CA ASP A 254 4.39 5.25 36.71
C ASP A 254 5.86 4.80 36.92
N ILE A 255 6.19 3.54 36.60
CA ILE A 255 7.55 3.00 36.61
C ILE A 255 8.03 2.87 35.16
N LYS A 256 9.20 3.44 34.86
CA LYS A 256 9.78 3.37 33.52
C LYS A 256 10.14 1.95 33.12
N ALA A 257 9.97 1.61 31.85
CA ALA A 257 10.29 0.29 31.33
C ALA A 257 11.74 -0.16 31.58
N GLU A 258 12.69 0.78 31.69
CA GLU A 258 14.09 0.51 32.05
C GLU A 258 14.27 0.00 33.49
N ASP A 259 13.37 0.41 34.40
CA ASP A 259 13.41 0.08 35.83
C ASP A 259 12.55 -1.16 36.18
N LEU A 260 11.81 -1.68 35.20
CA LEU A 260 11.00 -2.89 35.35
C LEU A 260 11.85 -4.16 35.28
N ASP A 261 11.26 -5.29 35.70
CA ASP A 261 11.89 -6.60 35.58
C ASP A 261 12.14 -6.96 34.10
N THR A 262 13.39 -6.78 33.67
CA THR A 262 13.87 -7.07 32.31
C THR A 262 13.69 -8.53 31.88
N SER A 263 13.50 -9.45 32.83
CA SER A 263 13.18 -10.84 32.50
C SER A 263 11.79 -10.99 31.90
N ARG A 264 10.86 -10.08 32.23
CA ARG A 264 9.45 -10.09 31.81
C ARG A 264 9.09 -8.98 30.82
N PHE A 265 9.56 -7.76 31.08
CA PHE A 265 9.33 -6.60 30.22
C PHE A 265 10.57 -6.31 29.40
N CYS A 266 10.42 -6.16 28.09
CA CYS A 266 11.51 -5.78 27.21
C CYS A 266 11.06 -4.62 26.34
N GLU A 267 11.80 -3.52 26.34
CA GLU A 267 11.50 -2.37 25.51
C GLU A 267 12.52 -2.25 24.38
N ASP A 268 12.03 -2.15 23.15
CA ASP A 268 12.84 -1.87 21.95
C ASP A 268 12.48 -0.50 21.39
N ARG A 269 13.49 0.34 21.17
CA ARG A 269 13.32 1.73 20.74
C ARG A 269 14.03 1.98 19.42
N GLN A 270 13.30 2.52 18.46
CA GLN A 270 13.81 2.87 17.15
C GLN A 270 13.54 4.35 16.84
N PHE A 271 14.51 5.03 16.24
CA PHE A 271 14.35 6.38 15.73
C PHE A 271 14.68 6.42 14.24
N PHE A 272 13.87 7.11 13.46
CA PHE A 272 14.06 7.19 12.02
C PHE A 272 13.61 8.54 11.45
N MET A 273 14.11 8.86 10.26
CA MET A 273 13.78 10.08 9.54
C MET A 273 12.72 9.78 8.47
N GLY A 274 11.62 10.53 8.48
CA GLY A 274 10.59 10.52 7.45
C GLY A 274 11.02 11.21 6.16
N ARG A 275 10.09 11.25 5.19
CA ARG A 275 10.34 11.82 3.85
C ARG A 275 10.62 13.32 3.88
N ASP A 276 9.96 14.05 4.77
CA ASP A 276 10.07 15.51 4.88
C ASP A 276 10.94 15.97 6.05
N ARG A 277 11.99 15.18 6.36
CA ARG A 277 12.88 15.39 7.53
C ARG A 277 12.14 15.34 8.87
N GLU A 278 10.94 14.79 8.92
CA GLU A 278 10.24 14.51 10.18
C GLU A 278 11.02 13.47 10.98
N TYR A 279 11.22 13.71 12.27
CA TYR A 279 11.97 12.82 13.14
C TYR A 279 10.99 12.02 14.00
N TYR A 280 10.94 10.71 13.77
CA TYR A 280 10.02 9.80 14.44
C TYR A 280 10.76 8.97 15.48
N GLY A 281 10.06 8.67 16.57
CA GLY A 281 10.40 7.63 17.53
C GLY A 281 9.35 6.54 17.53
N GLU A 282 9.78 5.29 17.68
CA GLU A 282 8.94 4.12 17.89
C GLU A 282 9.47 3.35 19.10
N SER A 283 8.61 3.02 20.07
CA SER A 283 8.93 2.19 21.22
C SER A 283 7.97 1.00 21.29
N ILE A 284 8.50 -0.21 21.33
CA ILE A 284 7.76 -1.46 21.42
C ILE A 284 8.02 -2.08 22.80
N LEU A 285 6.99 -2.13 23.65
CA LEU A 285 7.01 -2.85 24.92
C LEU A 285 6.54 -4.29 24.70
N ASN A 286 7.47 -5.24 24.84
CA ASN A 286 7.20 -6.67 24.86
C ASN A 286 6.98 -7.12 26.31
N ILE A 287 5.83 -7.72 26.58
CA ILE A 287 5.52 -8.42 27.83
C ILE A 287 5.58 -9.91 27.48
N LYS A 288 6.54 -10.66 28.03
CA LYS A 288 6.73 -12.08 27.68
C LYS A 288 5.59 -12.99 28.14
N GLU A 289 5.05 -12.70 29.31
CA GLU A 289 3.99 -13.46 29.94
C GLU A 289 2.99 -12.48 30.57
N VAL A 290 1.79 -12.40 30.00
CA VAL A 290 0.70 -11.56 30.51
C VAL A 290 0.05 -12.20 31.73
N LYS A 291 -0.01 -11.43 32.82
CA LYS A 291 -0.60 -11.80 34.11
C LYS A 291 -1.90 -11.04 34.38
N GLU A 292 -2.65 -11.48 35.40
CA GLU A 292 -3.88 -10.81 35.84
C GLU A 292 -3.64 -9.38 36.32
N GLU A 293 -2.52 -9.13 37.02
CA GLU A 293 -2.10 -7.80 37.47
C GLU A 293 -1.87 -6.81 36.31
N ASP A 294 -1.52 -7.30 35.12
CA ASP A 294 -1.27 -6.44 33.97
C ASP A 294 -2.59 -5.85 33.41
N LEU A 295 -3.74 -6.50 33.58
CA LEU A 295 -5.04 -5.98 33.13
C LEU A 295 -5.50 -4.76 33.93
N LEU A 296 -5.04 -4.65 35.18
CA LEU A 296 -5.32 -3.54 36.08
C LEU A 296 -4.22 -2.48 36.04
N SER A 297 -3.13 -2.74 35.30
CA SER A 297 -1.98 -1.85 35.21
C SER A 297 -2.19 -0.78 34.14
N ASN A 298 -1.65 0.40 34.43
CA ASN A 298 -1.68 1.55 33.54
C ASN A 298 -0.44 1.54 32.66
N PHE A 299 -0.60 1.23 31.37
CA PHE A 299 0.47 1.33 30.38
C PHE A 299 0.42 2.68 29.70
N THR A 300 1.43 3.51 29.91
CA THR A 300 1.48 4.88 29.37
C THR A 300 2.65 4.99 28.41
N CYS A 301 2.40 5.37 27.16
CA CYS A 301 3.45 5.82 26.27
C CYS A 301 3.73 7.30 26.50
N ILE A 302 5.01 7.66 26.53
CA ILE A 302 5.47 9.02 26.74
C ILE A 302 6.38 9.41 25.58
N ALA A 303 6.03 10.50 24.90
CA ALA A 303 6.85 11.14 23.89
C ALA A 303 7.28 12.53 24.40
N LEU A 304 8.58 12.81 24.42
CA LEU A 304 9.13 14.04 24.97
C LEU A 304 10.21 14.63 24.05
N ASN A 305 10.21 15.95 23.94
CA ASN A 305 11.27 16.71 23.29
C ASN A 305 11.66 17.98 24.09
N GLU A 306 12.44 18.89 23.47
CA GLU A 306 12.89 20.14 24.11
C GLU A 306 11.75 21.12 24.44
N ILE A 307 10.54 20.94 23.90
CA ILE A 307 9.38 21.83 24.09
C ILE A 307 8.48 21.29 25.20
N GLU A 308 7.95 20.08 25.02
CA GLU A 308 6.98 19.50 25.94
C GLU A 308 6.99 17.96 25.89
N HIS A 309 6.10 17.37 26.68
CA HIS A 309 5.85 15.94 26.68
C HIS A 309 4.35 15.69 26.42
N GLU A 310 4.07 14.61 25.71
CA GLU A 310 2.73 14.10 25.46
C GLU A 310 2.68 12.67 25.98
N THR A 311 1.57 12.31 26.60
CA THR A 311 1.36 10.98 27.18
C THR A 311 0.07 10.36 26.66
N LEU A 312 0.10 9.05 26.43
CA LEU A 312 -1.05 8.30 25.96
C LEU A 312 -1.18 6.99 26.73
N MET A 313 -2.32 6.79 27.36
CA MET A 313 -2.61 5.57 28.13
C MET A 313 -3.25 4.50 27.24
N VAL A 314 -2.85 3.26 27.48
CA VAL A 314 -3.37 2.06 26.83
C VAL A 314 -3.88 1.11 27.90
N THR A 315 -5.02 0.50 27.62
CA THR A 315 -5.61 -0.52 28.50
C THR A 315 -5.50 -1.89 27.86
N LEU A 316 -5.15 -2.88 28.68
CA LEU A 316 -5.17 -4.28 28.26
C LEU A 316 -6.54 -4.86 28.60
N GLN A 317 -7.14 -5.56 27.64
CA GLN A 317 -8.33 -6.35 27.88
C GLN A 317 -8.08 -7.80 27.49
N LEU A 318 -8.59 -8.72 28.30
CA LEU A 318 -8.64 -10.11 27.90
C LEU A 318 -9.36 -10.21 26.57
N LYS A 319 -8.73 -10.89 25.64
CA LYS A 319 -9.40 -11.39 24.46
C LYS A 319 -10.49 -12.33 24.97
N VAL A 320 -11.71 -11.81 25.08
CA VAL A 320 -12.87 -12.62 25.39
C VAL A 320 -12.85 -13.72 24.34
N PRO A 321 -12.94 -15.00 24.73
CA PRO A 321 -13.22 -16.03 23.76
C PRO A 321 -14.61 -15.72 23.22
N SER A 322 -14.68 -14.92 22.16
CA SER A 322 -15.59 -15.22 21.08
C SER A 322 -15.34 -16.69 20.83
N LYS A 323 -16.28 -17.57 21.23
CA LYS A 323 -16.28 -19.00 20.89
C LYS A 323 -15.58 -19.11 19.55
N ALA A 324 -14.39 -19.72 19.54
CA ALA A 324 -13.44 -19.63 18.43
C ALA A 324 -14.18 -19.43 17.11
N GLY A 325 -14.18 -18.19 16.62
CA GLY A 325 -14.69 -17.80 15.32
C GLY A 325 -13.75 -18.26 14.20
N GLU A 326 -13.08 -19.39 14.42
CA GLU A 326 -12.15 -20.11 13.57
C GLU A 326 -12.63 -21.56 13.67
N ASN A 327 -13.74 -21.93 13.03
CA ASN A 327 -13.75 -22.34 11.63
C ASN A 327 -15.07 -21.99 10.95
N HIS A 328 -15.86 -21.04 11.49
CA HIS A 328 -17.16 -20.76 10.91
C HIS A 328 -17.05 -20.12 9.51
N SER A 329 -16.00 -19.33 9.23
CA SER A 329 -15.79 -18.70 7.91
C SER A 329 -15.41 -19.70 6.80
N THR A 330 -14.59 -20.71 7.10
CA THR A 330 -14.25 -21.77 6.13
C THR A 330 -15.38 -22.79 5.94
N TYR A 331 -16.09 -23.19 7.00
CA TYR A 331 -17.25 -24.07 6.86
C TYR A 331 -18.46 -23.38 6.21
N THR A 332 -18.66 -22.08 6.43
CA THR A 332 -19.71 -21.32 5.72
C THR A 332 -19.36 -21.08 4.27
N THR A 333 -18.10 -20.79 3.92
CA THR A 333 -17.68 -20.65 2.51
C THR A 333 -17.74 -21.99 1.76
N ILE A 334 -17.31 -23.10 2.38
CA ILE A 334 -17.49 -24.45 1.81
C ILE A 334 -18.98 -24.79 1.73
N GLY A 335 -19.78 -24.45 2.74
CA GLY A 335 -21.23 -24.65 2.74
C GLY A 335 -21.94 -23.90 1.63
N ILE A 336 -21.58 -22.64 1.39
CA ILE A 336 -22.10 -21.82 0.28
C ILE A 336 -21.68 -22.42 -1.06
N LEU A 337 -20.44 -22.87 -1.21
CA LEU A 337 -19.96 -23.49 -2.45
C LEU A 337 -20.70 -24.80 -2.75
N VAL A 338 -20.89 -25.65 -1.74
CA VAL A 338 -21.66 -26.90 -1.86
C VAL A 338 -23.13 -26.60 -2.19
N LEU A 339 -23.73 -25.60 -1.55
CA LEU A 339 -25.10 -25.17 -1.84
C LEU A 339 -25.24 -24.68 -3.29
N LEU A 340 -24.29 -23.89 -3.78
CA LEU A 340 -24.28 -23.41 -5.17
C LEU A 340 -24.13 -24.56 -6.17
N VAL A 341 -23.29 -25.56 -5.89
CA VAL A 341 -23.17 -26.77 -6.72
C VAL A 341 -24.46 -27.58 -6.71
N ILE A 342 -25.11 -27.74 -5.56
CA ILE A 342 -26.41 -28.42 -5.47
C ILE A 342 -27.48 -27.67 -6.26
N ILE A 343 -27.55 -26.34 -6.14
CA ILE A 343 -28.49 -25.51 -6.93
C ILE A 343 -28.20 -25.66 -8.42
N ALA A 344 -26.93 -25.62 -8.85
CA ALA A 344 -26.56 -25.82 -10.24
C ALA A 344 -26.97 -27.21 -10.75
N LEU A 345 -26.75 -28.27 -9.96
CA LEU A 345 -27.18 -29.64 -10.29
C LEU A 345 -28.71 -29.75 -10.39
N LEU A 346 -29.45 -29.12 -9.48
CA LEU A 346 -30.91 -29.09 -9.53
C LEU A 346 -31.43 -28.32 -10.75
N LEU A 347 -30.79 -27.22 -11.14
CA LEU A 347 -31.12 -26.47 -12.36
C LEU A 347 -30.82 -27.30 -13.61
N ILE A 348 -29.71 -28.04 -13.64
CA ILE A 348 -29.37 -28.96 -14.73
C ILE A 348 -30.40 -30.09 -14.81
N LEU A 349 -30.73 -30.74 -13.69
CA LEU A 349 -31.76 -31.78 -13.64
C LEU A 349 -33.12 -31.24 -14.06
N TYR A 350 -33.51 -30.05 -13.60
CA TYR A 350 -34.73 -29.38 -14.03
C TYR A 350 -34.73 -29.16 -15.54
N GLN A 351 -33.62 -28.70 -16.12
CA GLN A 351 -33.53 -28.48 -17.57
C GLN A 351 -33.63 -29.79 -18.37
N PHE A 352 -33.05 -30.89 -17.87
CA PHE A 352 -33.14 -32.20 -18.52
C PHE A 352 -34.54 -32.82 -18.42
N PHE A 353 -35.22 -32.65 -17.28
CA PHE A 353 -36.52 -33.26 -17.01
C PHE A 353 -37.69 -32.28 -17.12
N GLN A 354 -37.50 -31.07 -17.65
CA GLN A 354 -38.51 -30.00 -17.65
C GLN A 354 -39.87 -30.48 -18.19
N ILE A 355 -39.87 -31.23 -19.29
CA ILE A 355 -41.09 -31.75 -19.91
C ILE A 355 -41.71 -32.85 -19.05
N ASP A 356 -40.90 -33.73 -18.48
CA ASP A 356 -41.36 -34.82 -17.62
C ASP A 356 -41.92 -34.31 -16.29
N ILE A 357 -41.28 -33.32 -15.68
CA ILE A 357 -41.74 -32.65 -14.45
C ILE A 357 -43.06 -31.92 -14.73
N VAL A 358 -43.19 -31.17 -15.83
CA VAL A 358 -44.46 -30.48 -16.15
C VAL A 358 -45.57 -31.49 -16.43
N LEU A 359 -45.31 -32.56 -17.18
CA LEU A 359 -46.29 -33.63 -17.43
C LEU A 359 -46.69 -34.36 -16.14
N LEU A 360 -45.74 -34.57 -15.21
CA LEU A 360 -45.99 -35.17 -13.89
C LEU A 360 -46.80 -34.20 -13.00
N CYS A 361 -46.44 -32.92 -12.95
CA CYS A 361 -47.17 -31.88 -12.23
C CYS A 361 -48.59 -31.70 -12.77
N TRP A 362 -48.83 -31.82 -14.08
CA TRP A 362 -50.17 -31.85 -14.64
C TRP A 362 -51.00 -33.04 -14.15
N GLY A 363 -50.36 -34.18 -13.90
CA GLY A 363 -51.01 -35.36 -13.32
C GLY A 363 -51.33 -35.23 -11.82
N ILE A 364 -50.59 -34.41 -11.07
CA ILE A 364 -50.65 -34.35 -9.60
C ILE A 364 -51.34 -33.07 -9.06
N PHE A 365 -51.08 -31.89 -9.65
CA PHE A 365 -51.31 -30.61 -8.99
C PHE A 365 -52.30 -29.64 -9.66
N LYS A 366 -53.02 -30.01 -10.73
CA LYS A 366 -54.06 -29.13 -11.29
C LYS A 366 -55.42 -29.37 -10.62
N PRO A 367 -55.96 -28.41 -9.83
CA PRO A 367 -57.28 -28.54 -9.23
C PRO A 367 -58.37 -28.46 -10.32
N TYR A 368 -59.39 -29.28 -10.14
CA TYR A 368 -60.58 -29.36 -10.98
C TYR A 368 -61.27 -28.00 -11.16
N LYS A 369 -61.45 -27.60 -12.42
CA LYS A 369 -62.62 -26.83 -12.87
C LYS A 369 -63.09 -27.43 -14.18
N THR A 370 -64.16 -28.22 -14.12
CA THR A 370 -65.00 -28.57 -15.26
C THR A 370 -65.66 -27.29 -15.76
N GLN A 371 -65.01 -26.60 -16.68
CA GLN A 371 -65.74 -25.73 -17.59
C GLN A 371 -66.21 -26.65 -18.72
N ASP A 372 -67.49 -26.99 -18.72
CA ASP A 372 -68.11 -27.71 -19.83
C ASP A 372 -68.02 -26.80 -21.06
N ASP A 373 -66.96 -26.98 -21.85
CA ASP A 373 -66.63 -26.14 -23.00
C ASP A 373 -67.40 -26.54 -24.26
N GLY A 374 -68.33 -27.50 -24.16
CA GLY A 374 -69.10 -28.03 -25.29
C GLY A 374 -68.25 -28.76 -26.34
N LYS A 375 -66.94 -28.96 -26.08
CA LYS A 375 -65.99 -29.60 -26.99
C LYS A 375 -65.89 -31.09 -26.69
N ILE A 376 -66.14 -31.91 -27.71
CA ILE A 376 -66.18 -33.37 -27.62
C ILE A 376 -64.85 -34.03 -28.02
N TYR A 377 -64.02 -33.33 -28.78
CA TYR A 377 -62.73 -33.82 -29.25
C TYR A 377 -61.57 -33.04 -28.63
N ASP A 378 -60.52 -33.76 -28.25
CA ASP A 378 -59.30 -33.17 -27.71
C ASP A 378 -58.43 -32.58 -28.82
N ALA A 379 -58.43 -33.21 -30.00
CA ALA A 379 -57.80 -32.65 -31.19
C ALA A 379 -58.47 -33.10 -32.49
N TYR A 380 -58.50 -32.22 -33.48
CA TYR A 380 -58.82 -32.53 -34.86
C TYR A 380 -57.52 -32.78 -35.64
N VAL A 381 -57.43 -33.80 -36.50
CA VAL A 381 -56.22 -34.14 -37.25
C VAL A 381 -56.42 -33.92 -38.76
N ILE A 382 -55.59 -33.06 -39.35
CA ILE A 382 -55.49 -32.83 -40.79
C ILE A 382 -54.18 -33.40 -41.31
N TYR A 383 -54.25 -34.14 -42.41
CA TYR A 383 -53.09 -34.71 -43.08
C TYR A 383 -53.29 -34.71 -44.61
N PRO A 384 -52.21 -34.63 -45.41
CA PRO A 384 -52.31 -34.68 -46.86
C PRO A 384 -52.72 -36.08 -47.33
N LYS A 385 -53.76 -36.16 -48.17
CA LYS A 385 -54.23 -37.42 -48.76
C LYS A 385 -53.69 -37.57 -50.20
N LYS A 386 -53.07 -38.70 -50.51
CA LYS A 386 -52.65 -39.04 -51.87
C LYS A 386 -53.81 -39.72 -52.60
N ARG A 387 -54.06 -39.39 -53.88
CA ARG A 387 -55.07 -40.08 -54.71
C ARG A 387 -54.59 -41.42 -55.30
N THR A 388 -53.31 -41.76 -55.15
CA THR A 388 -52.72 -43.01 -55.67
C THR A 388 -52.71 -44.12 -54.60
N ASN A 389 -53.05 -45.36 -54.96
CA ASN A 389 -53.14 -46.55 -54.09
C ASN A 389 -51.81 -47.04 -53.45
N GLU A 390 -50.79 -46.21 -53.32
CA GLU A 390 -49.54 -46.58 -52.67
C GLU A 390 -49.66 -46.43 -51.14
N ALA A 391 -49.13 -47.41 -50.39
CA ALA A 391 -49.08 -47.37 -48.94
C ALA A 391 -48.24 -46.18 -48.46
N ASN A 392 -48.90 -45.13 -47.98
CA ASN A 392 -48.24 -43.95 -47.43
C ASN A 392 -47.99 -44.15 -45.93
N PHE A 393 -46.72 -44.06 -45.50
CA PHE A 393 -46.36 -44.12 -44.07
C PHE A 393 -47.14 -43.10 -43.24
N VAL A 394 -47.44 -41.93 -43.80
CA VAL A 394 -48.22 -40.87 -43.16
C VAL A 394 -49.65 -41.33 -42.85
N GLU A 395 -50.27 -42.09 -43.76
CA GLU A 395 -51.62 -42.61 -43.57
C GLU A 395 -51.64 -43.73 -42.53
N TYR A 396 -50.65 -44.62 -42.57
CA TYR A 396 -50.44 -45.61 -41.50
C TYR A 396 -50.20 -44.94 -40.14
N PHE A 397 -49.39 -43.88 -40.10
CA PHE A 397 -49.12 -43.12 -38.89
C PHE A 397 -50.39 -42.49 -38.33
N VAL A 398 -51.21 -41.84 -39.16
CA VAL A 398 -52.45 -41.17 -38.75
C VAL A 398 -53.50 -42.16 -38.25
N HIS A 399 -53.68 -43.29 -38.92
CA HIS A 399 -54.78 -44.21 -38.61
C HIS A 399 -54.42 -45.31 -37.62
N GLN A 400 -53.13 -45.63 -37.45
CA GLN A 400 -52.69 -46.73 -36.57
C GLN A 400 -51.85 -46.22 -35.41
N ILE A 401 -50.75 -45.51 -35.68
CA ILE A 401 -49.79 -45.12 -34.64
C ILE A 401 -50.35 -43.98 -33.75
N LEU A 402 -50.92 -42.94 -34.37
CA LEU A 402 -51.45 -41.77 -33.68
C LEU A 402 -52.62 -42.14 -32.72
N PRO A 403 -53.61 -42.97 -33.11
CA PRO A 403 -54.65 -43.44 -32.21
C PRO A 403 -54.13 -44.40 -31.14
N ASP A 404 -53.20 -45.31 -31.50
CA ASP A 404 -52.62 -46.24 -30.51
C ASP A 404 -51.92 -45.48 -29.37
N VAL A 405 -51.20 -44.40 -29.68
CA VAL A 405 -50.50 -43.64 -28.65
C VAL A 405 -51.42 -42.63 -27.95
N LEU A 406 -52.17 -41.82 -28.69
CA LEU A 406 -52.96 -40.75 -28.09
C LEU A 406 -54.31 -41.23 -27.54
N GLU A 407 -55.04 -42.10 -28.24
CA GLU A 407 -56.34 -42.63 -27.80
C GLU A 407 -56.17 -43.84 -26.87
N ASN A 408 -55.40 -44.88 -27.23
CA ASN A 408 -55.33 -46.08 -26.38
C ASN A 408 -54.45 -45.89 -25.14
N LYS A 409 -53.22 -45.36 -25.30
CA LYS A 409 -52.27 -45.23 -24.18
C LYS A 409 -52.48 -43.97 -23.34
N HIS A 410 -53.04 -42.92 -23.92
CA HIS A 410 -53.24 -41.64 -23.24
C HIS A 410 -54.71 -41.18 -23.15
N GLY A 411 -55.63 -41.84 -23.87
CA GLY A 411 -57.08 -41.64 -23.78
C GLY A 411 -57.62 -40.29 -24.26
N TYR A 412 -56.87 -39.59 -25.10
CA TYR A 412 -57.42 -38.47 -25.87
C TYR A 412 -58.51 -38.95 -26.82
N LYS A 413 -59.43 -38.05 -27.19
CA LYS A 413 -60.40 -38.28 -28.26
C LYS A 413 -59.99 -37.49 -29.49
N LEU A 414 -59.52 -38.16 -30.53
CA LEU A 414 -59.15 -37.51 -31.79
C LEU A 414 -60.34 -37.54 -32.76
N CYS A 415 -60.49 -36.47 -33.53
CA CYS A 415 -61.33 -36.46 -34.72
C CYS A 415 -60.42 -36.51 -35.94
N ILE A 416 -60.40 -37.65 -36.62
CA ILE A 416 -59.54 -37.90 -37.78
C ILE A 416 -60.38 -37.80 -39.04
N TYR A 417 -59.92 -36.96 -39.96
CA TYR A 417 -60.52 -36.82 -41.28
C TYR A 417 -60.60 -38.18 -42.01
N GLY A 418 -61.77 -38.50 -42.56
CA GLY A 418 -62.05 -39.78 -43.24
C GLY A 418 -62.45 -40.96 -42.35
N ARG A 419 -62.15 -40.94 -41.04
CA ARG A 419 -62.61 -41.96 -40.07
C ARG A 419 -63.91 -41.54 -39.38
N ASP A 420 -63.96 -40.28 -38.93
CA ASP A 420 -65.01 -39.77 -38.04
C ASP A 420 -66.04 -38.88 -38.78
N MET A 421 -66.00 -38.87 -40.12
CA MET A 421 -66.97 -38.18 -40.99
C MET A 421 -68.05 -39.13 -41.51
N LEU A 422 -69.31 -38.68 -41.51
CA LEU A 422 -70.41 -39.47 -42.05
C LEU A 422 -70.39 -39.38 -43.59
N PRO A 423 -70.48 -40.51 -44.31
CA PRO A 423 -70.50 -40.49 -45.76
C PRO A 423 -71.76 -39.75 -46.27
N GLY A 424 -71.58 -38.74 -47.13
CA GLY A 424 -72.65 -37.95 -47.72
C GLY A 424 -72.90 -36.57 -47.10
N GLU A 425 -72.21 -36.22 -46.00
CA GLU A 425 -72.20 -34.83 -45.49
C GLU A 425 -71.38 -33.90 -46.40
N ASP A 426 -71.74 -32.62 -46.46
CA ASP A 426 -70.91 -31.60 -47.09
C ASP A 426 -69.61 -31.44 -46.30
N ALA A 427 -68.49 -31.76 -46.93
CA ALA A 427 -67.20 -31.90 -46.26
C ALA A 427 -66.68 -30.57 -45.67
N ALA A 428 -67.04 -29.43 -46.26
CA ALA A 428 -66.65 -28.11 -45.75
C ALA A 428 -67.36 -27.74 -44.45
N SER A 429 -68.70 -27.86 -44.40
CA SER A 429 -69.49 -27.60 -43.18
C SER A 429 -69.25 -28.66 -42.10
N ALA A 430 -69.09 -29.92 -42.49
CA ALA A 430 -68.71 -31.02 -41.61
C ALA A 430 -67.36 -30.79 -40.93
N PHE A 431 -66.39 -30.25 -41.68
CA PHE A 431 -65.08 -29.88 -41.17
C PHE A 431 -65.19 -28.72 -40.17
N GLU A 432 -65.85 -27.63 -40.53
CA GLU A 432 -66.01 -26.45 -39.65
C GLU A 432 -66.68 -26.82 -38.31
N MET A 433 -67.77 -27.60 -38.35
CA MET A 433 -68.47 -28.05 -37.14
C MET A 433 -67.58 -28.93 -36.23
N ARG A 434 -66.84 -29.87 -36.81
CA ARG A 434 -65.95 -30.77 -36.05
C ARG A 434 -64.73 -30.03 -35.50
N LEU A 435 -64.24 -29.03 -36.23
CA LEU A 435 -63.17 -28.15 -35.79
C LEU A 435 -63.61 -27.32 -34.59
N GLN A 436 -64.79 -26.69 -34.62
CA GLN A 436 -65.32 -25.95 -33.46
C GLN A 436 -65.49 -26.82 -32.21
N LYS A 437 -65.84 -28.09 -32.40
CA LYS A 437 -65.97 -29.10 -31.32
C LYS A 437 -64.62 -29.66 -30.83
N SER A 438 -63.49 -29.17 -31.36
CA SER A 438 -62.14 -29.64 -31.02
C SER A 438 -61.34 -28.61 -30.21
N ARG A 439 -60.54 -29.08 -29.26
CA ARG A 439 -59.70 -28.22 -28.39
C ARG A 439 -58.34 -27.84 -29.02
N ARG A 440 -57.83 -28.69 -29.90
CA ARG A 440 -56.57 -28.52 -30.65
C ARG A 440 -56.76 -28.90 -32.10
N LEU A 441 -55.88 -28.39 -32.95
CA LEU A 441 -55.77 -28.78 -34.34
C LEU A 441 -54.37 -29.34 -34.58
N ILE A 442 -54.26 -30.58 -35.03
CA ILE A 442 -53.01 -31.23 -35.41
C ILE A 442 -52.90 -31.18 -36.93
N ILE A 443 -51.84 -30.57 -37.46
CA ILE A 443 -51.56 -30.55 -38.89
C ILE A 443 -50.28 -31.34 -39.13
N ILE A 444 -50.37 -32.34 -39.99
CA ILE A 444 -49.25 -33.19 -40.36
C ILE A 444 -48.58 -32.63 -41.61
N LEU A 445 -47.35 -32.16 -41.44
CA LEU A 445 -46.50 -31.58 -42.47
C LEU A 445 -45.61 -32.66 -43.08
N THR A 446 -45.64 -32.75 -44.40
CA THR A 446 -44.78 -33.63 -45.20
C THR A 446 -44.13 -32.82 -46.33
N PRO A 447 -43.00 -33.24 -46.91
CA PRO A 447 -42.40 -32.55 -48.06
C PRO A 447 -43.37 -32.48 -49.25
N GLN A 448 -44.32 -33.41 -49.32
CA GLN A 448 -45.35 -33.49 -50.37
C GLN A 448 -46.42 -32.38 -50.26
N LEU A 449 -46.57 -31.73 -49.11
CA LEU A 449 -47.43 -30.54 -48.95
C LEU A 449 -46.93 -29.33 -49.75
N ILE A 450 -45.66 -29.33 -50.18
CA ILE A 450 -45.08 -28.28 -51.04
C ILE A 450 -45.43 -28.50 -52.52
N GLN A 451 -45.66 -29.74 -52.95
CA GLN A 451 -45.89 -30.09 -54.36
C GLN A 451 -47.38 -30.28 -54.72
N CYS A 452 -48.28 -30.27 -53.75
CA CYS A 452 -49.70 -30.50 -53.99
C CYS A 452 -50.44 -29.17 -54.25
N GLU A 453 -50.76 -28.87 -55.51
CA GLU A 453 -51.55 -27.66 -55.88
C GLU A 453 -53.05 -27.77 -55.56
N GLU A 454 -53.57 -28.95 -55.19
CA GLU A 454 -54.91 -29.08 -54.62
C GLU A 454 -54.86 -28.79 -53.11
N PHE A 455 -54.69 -27.51 -52.75
CA PHE A 455 -54.98 -27.04 -51.39
C PHE A 455 -56.49 -27.17 -51.14
N GLY A 456 -56.90 -28.27 -50.50
CA GLY A 456 -58.29 -28.45 -50.12
C GLY A 456 -58.81 -27.28 -49.28
N TYR A 457 -60.07 -26.90 -49.48
CA TYR A 457 -60.77 -25.83 -48.73
C TYR A 457 -60.61 -25.97 -47.20
N GLU A 458 -60.44 -27.20 -46.71
CA GLU A 458 -60.20 -27.55 -45.30
C GLU A 458 -58.93 -26.91 -44.72
N HIS A 459 -57.82 -26.88 -45.48
CA HIS A 459 -56.58 -26.23 -45.02
C HIS A 459 -56.73 -24.71 -44.96
N GLN A 460 -57.48 -24.12 -45.89
CA GLN A 460 -57.75 -22.68 -45.89
C GLN A 460 -58.65 -22.27 -44.72
N ILE A 461 -59.71 -23.03 -44.45
CA ILE A 461 -60.60 -22.82 -43.29
C ILE A 461 -59.83 -23.02 -41.98
N ALA A 462 -58.98 -24.06 -41.92
CA ALA A 462 -58.10 -24.30 -40.78
C ALA A 462 -57.19 -23.09 -40.51
N LEU A 463 -56.46 -22.61 -41.53
CA LEU A 463 -55.54 -21.48 -41.41
C LEU A 463 -56.26 -20.18 -41.05
N TYR A 464 -57.46 -19.95 -41.61
CA TYR A 464 -58.32 -18.81 -41.26
C TYR A 464 -58.74 -18.85 -39.79
N SER A 465 -59.23 -20.00 -39.30
CA SER A 465 -59.66 -20.17 -37.91
C SER A 465 -58.52 -19.96 -36.90
N VAL A 466 -57.29 -20.30 -37.30
CA VAL A 466 -56.10 -20.18 -36.46
C VAL A 466 -55.56 -18.76 -36.43
N LEU A 467 -55.42 -18.13 -37.59
CA LEU A 467 -54.77 -16.82 -37.71
C LEU A 467 -55.69 -15.65 -37.35
N ILE A 468 -56.99 -15.77 -37.62
CA ILE A 468 -57.94 -14.65 -37.48
C ILE A 468 -58.83 -14.84 -36.26
N GLN A 469 -59.44 -16.03 -36.10
CA GLN A 469 -60.33 -16.27 -34.96
C GLN A 469 -59.57 -16.63 -33.67
N ASN A 470 -58.33 -17.09 -33.77
CA ASN A 470 -57.45 -17.50 -32.65
C ASN A 470 -58.12 -18.47 -31.65
N ASN A 471 -59.11 -19.23 -32.11
CA ASN A 471 -60.03 -19.99 -31.26
C ASN A 471 -59.47 -21.39 -30.90
N ILE A 472 -58.47 -21.87 -31.65
CA ILE A 472 -57.87 -23.19 -31.49
C ILE A 472 -56.34 -23.10 -31.64
N LYS A 473 -55.62 -23.73 -30.70
CA LYS A 473 -54.15 -23.85 -30.78
C LYS A 473 -53.76 -24.99 -31.73
N VAL A 474 -52.77 -24.73 -32.57
CA VAL A 474 -52.26 -25.68 -33.58
C VAL A 474 -51.06 -26.45 -33.05
N ILE A 475 -50.95 -27.70 -33.47
CA ILE A 475 -49.80 -28.58 -33.25
C ILE A 475 -49.31 -29.02 -34.64
N LEU A 476 -48.12 -28.58 -35.01
CA LEU A 476 -47.50 -28.90 -36.31
C LEU A 476 -46.57 -30.10 -36.15
N LEU A 477 -46.90 -31.22 -36.81
CA LEU A 477 -46.09 -32.44 -36.80
C LEU A 477 -45.34 -32.57 -38.14
N GLU A 478 -44.03 -32.46 -38.12
CA GLU A 478 -43.18 -32.59 -39.31
C GLU A 478 -42.70 -34.04 -39.41
N MET A 479 -43.22 -34.81 -40.38
CA MET A 479 -42.97 -36.26 -40.49
C MET A 479 -41.60 -36.60 -41.10
N GLU A 480 -41.06 -35.71 -41.94
CA GLU A 480 -39.75 -35.81 -42.59
C GLU A 480 -39.12 -34.41 -42.61
N THR A 481 -37.78 -34.29 -42.73
CA THR A 481 -37.12 -32.98 -42.77
C THR A 481 -37.47 -32.22 -44.04
N ILE A 482 -38.30 -31.18 -43.94
CA ILE A 482 -38.84 -30.44 -45.09
C ILE A 482 -37.80 -29.49 -45.73
N GLY A 483 -36.68 -29.23 -45.05
CA GLY A 483 -35.53 -28.51 -45.60
C GLY A 483 -35.80 -27.02 -45.82
N ASN A 484 -36.53 -26.67 -46.89
CA ASN A 484 -36.88 -25.29 -47.25
C ASN A 484 -38.40 -25.08 -47.20
N TYR A 485 -38.86 -24.17 -46.34
CA TYR A 485 -40.28 -23.83 -46.18
C TYR A 485 -40.80 -22.82 -47.25
N GLU A 486 -39.96 -22.44 -48.22
CA GLU A 486 -40.26 -21.50 -49.31
C GLU A 486 -41.31 -21.96 -50.33
N GLY A 487 -41.83 -23.18 -50.22
CA GLY A 487 -42.95 -23.66 -51.03
C GLY A 487 -44.31 -23.65 -50.31
N LEU A 488 -44.35 -23.35 -49.01
CA LEU A 488 -45.60 -23.38 -48.22
C LEU A 488 -46.39 -22.06 -48.33
N GLN A 489 -47.69 -22.09 -48.04
CA GLN A 489 -48.50 -20.87 -47.95
C GLN A 489 -47.97 -19.92 -46.85
N GLU A 490 -47.97 -18.62 -47.11
CA GLU A 490 -47.39 -17.59 -46.21
C GLU A 490 -48.00 -17.64 -44.79
N SER A 491 -49.31 -17.89 -44.70
CA SER A 491 -50.04 -18.13 -43.45
C SER A 491 -49.43 -19.27 -42.62
N LEU A 492 -49.11 -20.40 -43.25
CA LEU A 492 -48.51 -21.54 -42.57
C LEU A 492 -47.06 -21.28 -42.18
N ARG A 493 -46.28 -20.57 -43.02
CA ARG A 493 -44.90 -20.15 -42.68
C ARG A 493 -44.88 -19.24 -41.46
N HIS A 494 -45.84 -18.33 -41.38
CA HIS A 494 -45.98 -17.44 -40.23
C HIS A 494 -46.24 -18.24 -38.95
N ILE A 495 -47.15 -19.22 -38.98
CA ILE A 495 -47.41 -20.11 -37.82
C ILE A 495 -46.16 -20.93 -37.46
N ILE A 496 -45.48 -21.51 -38.46
CA ILE A 496 -44.23 -22.26 -38.26
C ILE A 496 -43.16 -21.39 -37.59
N LYS A 497 -42.99 -20.13 -38.02
CA LYS A 497 -42.05 -19.18 -37.41
C LYS A 497 -42.42 -18.81 -35.97
N GLN A 498 -43.71 -18.70 -35.66
CA GLN A 498 -44.18 -18.30 -34.33
C GLN A 498 -44.16 -19.45 -33.31
N GLN A 499 -44.59 -20.65 -33.69
CA GLN A 499 -44.85 -21.76 -32.77
C GLN A 499 -43.85 -22.91 -32.88
N GLY A 500 -43.10 -22.98 -33.99
CA GLY A 500 -42.20 -24.10 -34.29
C GLY A 500 -42.94 -25.37 -34.76
N THR A 501 -42.17 -26.39 -35.16
CA THR A 501 -42.67 -27.71 -35.57
C THR A 501 -42.13 -28.80 -34.65
N ILE A 502 -42.94 -29.83 -34.40
CA ILE A 502 -42.52 -31.05 -33.70
C ILE A 502 -42.03 -32.04 -34.75
N LYS A 503 -40.71 -32.27 -34.79
CA LYS A 503 -40.07 -33.10 -35.80
C LYS A 503 -40.09 -34.58 -35.41
N TRP A 504 -40.66 -35.41 -36.26
CA TRP A 504 -40.48 -36.86 -36.25
C TRP A 504 -39.06 -37.16 -36.77
N LYS A 505 -38.18 -37.67 -35.91
CA LYS A 505 -36.80 -37.99 -36.29
C LYS A 505 -36.71 -39.43 -36.79
N GLU A 506 -36.45 -39.61 -38.09
CA GLU A 506 -36.22 -40.92 -38.72
C GLU A 506 -34.83 -41.55 -38.48
N LYS A 507 -34.00 -41.00 -37.60
CA LYS A 507 -32.70 -41.60 -37.30
C LYS A 507 -32.84 -42.66 -36.21
N HIS A 508 -33.07 -43.90 -36.64
CA HIS A 508 -32.90 -45.19 -35.95
C HIS A 508 -32.55 -45.10 -34.45
N LYS A 509 -33.51 -45.43 -33.57
CA LYS A 509 -33.31 -46.20 -32.32
C LYS A 509 -34.56 -46.42 -31.45
N GLU A 510 -35.71 -45.79 -31.72
CA GLU A 510 -36.91 -45.92 -30.87
C GLU A 510 -38.10 -46.50 -31.65
N CYS A 511 -38.84 -47.45 -31.03
CA CYS A 511 -40.06 -48.01 -31.60
C CYS A 511 -41.13 -46.91 -31.77
N PRO A 512 -41.83 -46.82 -32.92
CA PRO A 512 -42.84 -45.78 -33.17
C PRO A 512 -43.96 -45.73 -32.12
N HIS A 513 -44.29 -46.90 -31.56
CA HIS A 513 -45.30 -47.10 -30.51
C HIS A 513 -44.84 -46.73 -29.10
N ALA A 514 -43.57 -46.34 -28.90
CA ALA A 514 -43.02 -46.00 -27.59
C ALA A 514 -43.58 -44.65 -27.11
N SER A 515 -44.70 -44.69 -26.39
CA SER A 515 -45.45 -43.51 -25.93
C SER A 515 -44.66 -42.54 -25.04
N ASN A 516 -43.53 -42.96 -24.50
CA ASN A 516 -42.63 -42.16 -23.66
C ASN A 516 -41.43 -41.57 -24.44
N SER A 517 -41.40 -41.68 -25.76
CA SER A 517 -40.35 -41.07 -26.58
C SER A 517 -40.34 -39.55 -26.43
N LYS A 518 -39.20 -38.92 -26.76
CA LYS A 518 -39.08 -37.45 -26.74
C LYS A 518 -40.14 -36.79 -27.64
N PHE A 519 -40.44 -37.40 -28.79
CA PHE A 519 -41.48 -36.93 -29.71
C PHE A 519 -42.86 -36.92 -29.03
N TRP A 520 -43.32 -38.05 -28.49
CA TRP A 520 -44.65 -38.16 -27.90
C TRP A 520 -44.81 -37.30 -26.64
N LYS A 521 -43.76 -37.12 -25.85
CA LYS A 521 -43.75 -36.17 -24.72
C LYS A 521 -43.96 -34.72 -25.18
N HIS A 522 -43.32 -34.30 -26.28
CA HIS A 522 -43.55 -32.97 -26.86
C HIS A 522 -44.97 -32.83 -27.40
N VAL A 523 -45.49 -33.84 -28.13
CA VAL A 523 -46.89 -33.81 -28.60
C VAL A 523 -47.86 -33.66 -27.44
N ARG A 524 -47.68 -34.44 -26.37
CA ARG A 524 -48.52 -34.38 -25.16
C ARG A 524 -48.42 -33.05 -24.41
N TYR A 525 -47.26 -32.39 -24.44
CA TYR A 525 -47.08 -31.06 -23.86
C TYR A 525 -47.97 -30.01 -24.56
N HIS A 526 -48.25 -30.16 -25.85
CA HIS A 526 -49.12 -29.23 -26.58
C HIS A 526 -50.61 -29.65 -26.60
N MET A 527 -50.90 -30.91 -26.30
CA MET A 527 -52.27 -31.44 -26.14
C MET A 527 -53.02 -30.77 -24.97
N PRO A 528 -54.37 -30.79 -24.97
CA PRO A 528 -55.13 -30.29 -23.82
C PRO A 528 -54.87 -31.16 -22.59
N VAL A 529 -54.89 -30.56 -21.40
CA VAL A 529 -54.72 -31.31 -20.15
C VAL A 529 -55.93 -32.22 -19.97
N ARG A 530 -55.70 -33.53 -19.87
CA ARG A 530 -56.78 -34.52 -19.73
C ARG A 530 -57.24 -34.63 -18.27
N HIS A 531 -58.55 -34.73 -18.09
CA HIS A 531 -59.16 -35.21 -16.85
C HIS A 531 -59.12 -36.74 -16.81
N LYS A 532 -58.69 -37.35 -15.69
CA LYS A 532 -58.95 -38.78 -15.49
C LYS A 532 -60.47 -38.98 -15.45
N PRO A 533 -61.07 -39.87 -16.24
CA PRO A 533 -62.45 -40.27 -16.00
C PRO A 533 -62.52 -40.94 -14.64
N SER A 534 -63.47 -40.52 -13.80
CA SER A 534 -63.79 -41.16 -12.54
C SER A 534 -64.08 -42.64 -12.79
N GLN A 535 -63.26 -43.52 -12.22
CA GLN A 535 -63.63 -44.94 -12.15
C GLN A 535 -64.89 -45.02 -11.27
N LEU A 536 -66.02 -45.29 -11.92
CA LEU A 536 -67.25 -45.66 -11.26
C LEU A 536 -67.01 -47.05 -10.67
N ASN A 537 -66.86 -47.14 -9.35
CA ASN A 537 -66.88 -48.42 -8.64
C ASN A 537 -68.24 -49.07 -8.92
N HIS A 538 -68.24 -50.17 -9.67
CA HIS A 538 -69.38 -51.08 -9.69
C HIS A 538 -69.49 -51.74 -8.32
N ALA A 539 -70.58 -51.41 -7.61
CA ALA A 539 -71.06 -52.19 -6.49
C ALA A 539 -71.58 -53.55 -7.00
N VAL A 540 -71.13 -54.62 -6.34
CA VAL A 540 -71.90 -55.85 -6.11
C VAL A 540 -71.77 -56.17 -4.64
#